data_AF-A0A7C3UHG3-F1
#
_entry.id   AF-A0A7C3UHG3-F1
#
_cell.length_a   1.000
_cell.length_b   1.000
_cell.length_c   1.000
_cell.angle_alpha   90.00
_cell.angle_beta   90.00
_cell.angle_gamma   90.00
#
_symmetry.space_group_name_H-M   'P 1'
#
loop_
_entity.id
_entity.type
_entity.pdbx_description
1 polymer ?
#
loop_
_entity_poly.entity_id
_entity_poly.type
_entity_poly.pdbx_seq_one_letter_code
_entity_poly.pdbx_strand_id
1 'polypeptide(L)'
;KGWTTAKYDLTPWAGQRVWLRLRYFTDGGVAWRGWLVDDIAVSGGAFYDGADSTAQLEASPADSWSPIDGQKVKTAVRYYLADYRTRLGFDASLGSCYNFLDYAAGTVEWFSYNTGLLLEYRDTQYSDNEVLYHPGEGGWSYVDAHPVPDSYTVPLSKRRTATVYWRTRVQVRDAAFGLSALPDQWLRGILLPGLPGAPAFDDGWQYWYPEKPDAGVKLPACGVSFKVTRQTSKALAVSVDNTP
;
A
#
# COMPACT_ATOMS: atom_id res chain seq x y z
N LYS A 1 -14.25 10.01 19.64
CA LYS A 1 -15.31 11.00 19.30
C LYS A 1 -16.64 10.26 19.27
N GLY A 2 -17.70 10.83 19.84
CA GLY A 2 -19.03 10.20 19.93
C GLY A 2 -20.06 10.85 19.02
N TRP A 3 -21.31 10.40 19.13
CA TRP A 3 -22.47 10.95 18.42
C TRP A 3 -22.73 12.41 18.78
N THR A 4 -23.23 13.19 17.82
CA THR A 4 -23.61 14.59 18.01
C THR A 4 -24.95 14.83 17.33
N THR A 5 -25.88 15.51 18.02
CA THR A 5 -27.20 15.84 17.48
C THR A 5 -27.13 17.03 16.53
N ALA A 6 -27.66 16.86 15.31
CA ALA A 6 -27.92 17.96 14.38
C ALA A 6 -29.41 18.33 14.40
N LYS A 7 -29.74 19.64 14.37
CA LYS A 7 -31.12 20.14 14.34
C LYS A 7 -31.27 21.17 13.22
N TYR A 8 -32.35 21.06 12.46
CA TYR A 8 -32.67 21.96 11.36
C TYR A 8 -34.12 22.44 11.53
N ASP A 9 -34.34 23.75 11.41
CA ASP A 9 -35.68 24.33 11.50
C ASP A 9 -36.44 24.10 10.19
N LEU A 10 -37.62 23.48 10.29
CA LEU A 10 -38.51 23.23 9.16
C LEU A 10 -39.68 24.22 9.07
N THR A 11 -39.77 25.18 10.00
CA THR A 11 -40.83 26.21 10.03
C THR A 11 -41.02 26.94 8.69
N PRO A 12 -39.97 27.26 7.90
CA PRO A 12 -40.15 27.90 6.59
C PRO A 12 -40.99 27.11 5.58
N TRP A 13 -41.19 25.81 5.80
CA TRP A 13 -41.98 24.93 4.94
C TRP A 13 -43.30 24.47 5.58
N ALA A 14 -43.76 25.14 6.65
CA ALA A 14 -45.01 24.81 7.31
C ALA A 14 -46.19 24.76 6.31
N GLY A 15 -47.00 23.70 6.39
CA GLY A 15 -48.13 23.47 5.49
C GLY A 15 -47.76 22.95 4.10
N GLN A 16 -46.48 22.76 3.79
CA GLN A 16 -46.01 22.19 2.53
C GLN A 16 -45.57 20.73 2.71
N ARG A 17 -45.64 19.96 1.62
CA ARG A 17 -44.99 18.64 1.54
C ARG A 17 -43.57 18.83 0.99
N VAL A 18 -42.57 18.48 1.79
CA VAL A 18 -41.16 18.58 1.42
C VAL A 18 -40.46 17.23 1.49
N TRP A 19 -39.37 17.09 0.74
CA TRP A 19 -38.46 15.96 0.81
C TRP A 19 -37.13 16.42 1.40
N LEU A 20 -36.59 15.65 2.34
CA LEU A 20 -35.26 15.87 2.88
C LEU A 20 -34.28 14.89 2.24
N ARG A 21 -33.11 15.36 1.85
CA ARG A 21 -32.05 14.53 1.28
C ARG A 21 -30.75 14.74 2.04
N LEU A 22 -30.23 13.64 2.59
CA LEU A 22 -28.88 13.59 3.14
C LEU A 22 -27.90 13.28 2.00
N ARG A 23 -27.02 14.22 1.69
CA ARG A 23 -26.00 14.06 0.65
C ARG A 23 -24.62 14.07 1.28
N TYR A 24 -23.96 12.91 1.23
CA TYR A 24 -22.52 12.81 1.47
C TYR A 24 -21.79 12.85 0.13
N PHE A 25 -20.78 13.72 0.01
CA PHE A 25 -19.99 13.88 -1.21
C PHE A 25 -18.53 14.07 -0.83
N THR A 26 -17.65 13.30 -1.46
CA THR A 26 -16.19 13.40 -1.29
C THR A 26 -15.57 13.94 -2.57
N ASP A 27 -14.40 14.57 -2.45
CA ASP A 27 -13.55 14.85 -3.60
C ASP A 27 -12.80 13.56 -4.02
N GLY A 28 -11.90 13.68 -5.00
CA GLY A 28 -11.05 12.57 -5.46
C GLY A 28 -9.84 12.28 -4.57
N GLY A 29 -9.78 12.87 -3.38
CA GLY A 29 -8.68 12.74 -2.42
C GLY A 29 -8.88 11.60 -1.41
N VAL A 30 -8.43 11.84 -0.18
CA VAL A 30 -8.52 10.87 0.92
C VAL A 30 -9.94 10.80 1.47
N ALA A 31 -10.51 9.60 1.49
CA ALA A 31 -11.80 9.32 2.11
C ALA A 31 -11.62 8.71 3.50
N TRP A 32 -12.13 9.38 4.53
CA TRP A 32 -12.21 8.81 5.88
C TRP A 32 -13.48 7.98 6.05
N ARG A 33 -13.80 7.56 7.29
CA ARG A 33 -14.98 6.72 7.61
C ARG A 33 -16.33 7.24 7.10
N GLY A 34 -16.42 8.50 6.72
CA GLY A 34 -17.64 9.12 6.21
C GLY A 34 -18.62 9.49 7.31
N TRP A 35 -19.90 9.51 6.96
CA TRP A 35 -21.00 9.89 7.87
C TRP A 35 -21.78 8.67 8.33
N LEU A 36 -22.09 8.65 9.62
CA LEU A 36 -23.10 7.79 10.21
C LEU A 36 -24.22 8.70 10.69
N VAL A 37 -25.46 8.34 10.38
CA VAL A 37 -26.66 9.08 10.77
C VAL A 37 -27.60 8.09 11.41
N ASP A 38 -28.16 8.47 12.55
CA ASP A 38 -29.05 7.65 13.36
C ASP A 38 -30.05 8.58 14.08
N ASP A 39 -31.10 8.01 14.66
CA ASP A 39 -32.15 8.72 15.41
C ASP A 39 -32.75 9.93 14.64
N ILE A 40 -33.15 9.71 13.38
CA ILE A 40 -33.77 10.76 12.56
C ILE A 40 -35.20 10.98 13.04
N ALA A 41 -35.45 12.15 13.63
CA ALA A 41 -36.76 12.52 14.16
C ALA A 41 -37.28 13.84 13.57
N VAL A 42 -38.58 13.93 13.33
CA VAL A 42 -39.29 15.19 13.11
C VAL A 42 -40.06 15.56 14.37
N SER A 43 -39.91 16.81 14.81
CA SER A 43 -40.52 17.32 16.03
C SER A 43 -42.05 17.16 16.03
N GLY A 44 -42.63 17.04 17.23
CA GLY A 44 -44.06 16.75 17.40
C GLY A 44 -44.43 15.29 17.17
N GLY A 45 -43.44 14.38 17.04
CA GLY A 45 -43.67 12.95 16.84
C GLY A 45 -44.16 12.60 15.44
N ALA A 46 -44.03 13.52 14.48
CA ALA A 46 -44.51 13.32 13.11
C ALA A 46 -43.74 12.21 12.37
N PHE A 47 -42.49 11.95 12.77
CA PHE A 47 -41.64 10.92 12.18
C PHE A 47 -40.51 10.54 13.15
N TYR A 48 -40.12 9.27 13.17
CA TYR A 48 -38.92 8.77 13.82
C TYR A 48 -38.39 7.54 13.08
N ASP A 49 -37.07 7.46 12.94
CA ASP A 49 -36.35 6.29 12.43
C ASP A 49 -35.01 6.15 13.14
N GLY A 50 -34.82 5.01 13.83
CA GLY A 50 -33.57 4.63 14.53
C GLY A 50 -32.76 3.57 13.79
N ALA A 51 -32.97 3.39 12.48
CA ALA A 51 -32.25 2.45 11.62
C ALA A 51 -32.25 0.98 12.12
N ASP A 52 -33.29 0.57 12.85
CA ASP A 52 -33.47 -0.77 13.39
C ASP A 52 -34.49 -1.60 12.58
N SER A 53 -34.95 -2.73 13.13
CA SER A 53 -35.95 -3.58 12.49
C SER A 53 -37.31 -2.90 12.21
N THR A 54 -37.53 -1.70 12.74
CA THR A 54 -38.72 -0.86 12.54
C THR A 54 -38.46 0.36 11.65
N ALA A 55 -37.27 0.46 11.04
CA ALA A 55 -36.88 1.54 10.15
C ALA A 55 -37.90 1.74 9.01
N GLN A 56 -38.17 3.00 8.72
CA GLN A 56 -39.13 3.45 7.69
C GLN A 56 -38.43 4.06 6.47
N LEU A 57 -37.18 4.49 6.62
CA LEU A 57 -36.31 4.94 5.55
C LEU A 57 -35.68 3.73 4.88
N GLU A 58 -36.10 3.44 3.65
CA GLU A 58 -35.35 2.53 2.81
C GLU A 58 -34.08 3.23 2.33
N ALA A 59 -32.93 2.80 2.86
CA ALA A 59 -31.65 3.08 2.25
C ALA A 59 -31.54 2.26 0.96
N SER A 60 -32.01 2.83 -0.15
CA SER A 60 -31.94 2.15 -1.45
C SER A 60 -30.46 1.98 -1.86
N PRO A 61 -30.03 0.80 -2.34
CA PRO A 61 -28.69 0.63 -2.92
C PRO A 61 -28.40 1.58 -4.09
N ALA A 62 -29.44 2.11 -4.75
CA ALA A 62 -29.30 3.14 -5.78
C ALA A 62 -28.93 4.52 -5.20
N ASP A 63 -29.23 4.77 -3.92
CA ASP A 63 -29.04 6.05 -3.22
C ASP A 63 -27.81 6.06 -2.30
N SER A 64 -26.97 5.01 -2.35
CA SER A 64 -25.62 4.93 -1.75
C SER A 64 -25.54 4.98 -0.22
N TRP A 65 -26.67 4.98 0.50
CA TRP A 65 -26.69 4.74 1.94
C TRP A 65 -26.97 3.26 2.21
N SER A 66 -26.38 2.72 3.29
CA SER A 66 -26.59 1.33 3.70
C SER A 66 -26.64 1.24 5.22
N PRO A 67 -27.59 0.50 5.82
CA PRO A 67 -27.56 0.22 7.25
C PRO A 67 -26.28 -0.54 7.61
N ILE A 68 -25.72 -0.22 8.78
CA ILE A 68 -24.54 -0.92 9.32
C ILE A 68 -24.77 -1.24 10.80
N ASP A 69 -24.19 -2.34 11.28
CA ASP A 69 -24.26 -2.77 12.69
C ASP A 69 -23.05 -2.29 13.52
N GLY A 70 -22.37 -1.25 13.02
CA GLY A 70 -21.10 -0.77 13.55
C GLY A 70 -19.87 -1.47 12.97
N GLN A 71 -20.03 -2.52 12.16
CA GLN A 71 -18.97 -3.13 11.39
C GLN A 71 -19.26 -3.02 9.89
N LYS A 72 -18.20 -2.85 9.10
CA LYS A 72 -18.27 -2.97 7.65
C LYS A 72 -17.34 -4.10 7.25
N VAL A 73 -17.90 -5.24 6.88
CA VAL A 73 -17.13 -6.33 6.28
C VAL A 73 -16.75 -5.90 4.86
N LYS A 74 -15.47 -5.62 4.66
CA LYS A 74 -14.91 -5.37 3.33
C LYS A 74 -14.31 -6.68 2.83
N THR A 75 -14.89 -7.24 1.78
CA THR A 75 -14.19 -8.28 1.02
C THR A 75 -13.11 -7.58 0.20
N ALA A 76 -11.85 -7.94 0.42
CA ALA A 76 -10.72 -7.43 -0.35
C ALA A 76 -10.24 -8.52 -1.31
N VAL A 77 -9.95 -8.12 -2.54
CA VAL A 77 -9.27 -8.96 -3.52
C VAL A 77 -7.79 -8.74 -3.35
N ARG A 78 -7.04 -9.84 -3.29
CA ARG A 78 -5.58 -9.85 -3.20
C ARG A 78 -5.02 -10.66 -4.36
N TYR A 79 -3.97 -10.16 -4.99
CA TYR A 79 -3.34 -10.81 -6.14
C TYR A 79 -1.91 -10.30 -6.33
N TYR A 80 -1.12 -11.05 -7.09
CA TYR A 80 0.22 -10.64 -7.51
C TYR A 80 0.19 -10.23 -8.99
N LEU A 81 0.81 -9.11 -9.31
CA LEU A 81 1.20 -8.76 -10.68
C LEU A 81 2.67 -9.13 -10.87
N ALA A 82 2.96 -9.83 -11.95
CA ALA A 82 4.27 -10.36 -12.27
C ALA A 82 4.81 -9.71 -13.55
N ASP A 83 5.72 -8.76 -13.39
CA ASP A 83 6.32 -8.01 -14.49
C ASP A 83 7.74 -8.49 -14.78
N TYR A 84 8.12 -8.53 -16.06
CA TYR A 84 9.53 -8.73 -16.42
C TYR A 84 10.22 -7.40 -16.70
N ARG A 85 11.03 -6.93 -15.73
CA ARG A 85 11.78 -5.67 -15.83
C ARG A 85 13.13 -5.92 -16.50
N THR A 86 13.48 -5.10 -17.49
CA THR A 86 14.71 -5.27 -18.30
C THR A 86 15.56 -3.99 -18.35
N ARG A 87 16.53 -3.91 -19.27
CA ARG A 87 17.25 -2.66 -19.61
C ARG A 87 16.86 -2.11 -20.98
N LEU A 88 15.73 -2.56 -21.53
CA LEU A 88 15.31 -2.22 -22.89
C LEU A 88 14.26 -1.12 -22.88
N GLY A 89 14.30 -0.23 -23.89
CA GLY A 89 13.32 0.85 -24.05
C GLY A 89 13.29 1.78 -22.85
N PHE A 90 12.09 2.05 -22.34
CA PHE A 90 11.88 2.95 -21.19
C PHE A 90 12.62 2.47 -19.92
N ASP A 91 12.76 1.16 -19.76
CA ASP A 91 13.41 0.54 -18.59
C ASP A 91 14.95 0.67 -18.61
N ALA A 92 15.55 1.19 -19.68
CA ALA A 92 16.98 1.54 -19.67
C ALA A 92 17.31 2.50 -18.50
N SER A 93 16.36 3.37 -18.13
CA SER A 93 16.47 4.30 -17.00
C SER A 93 16.65 3.63 -15.63
N LEU A 94 16.26 2.36 -15.48
CA LEU A 94 16.51 1.59 -14.25
C LEU A 94 18.01 1.47 -13.96
N GLY A 95 18.88 1.68 -14.95
CA GLY A 95 20.34 1.68 -14.80
C GLY A 95 20.92 3.01 -14.31
N SER A 96 20.08 4.03 -14.14
CA SER A 96 20.46 5.38 -13.75
C SER A 96 19.37 5.97 -12.85
N CYS A 97 19.15 5.32 -11.71
CA CYS A 97 18.26 5.78 -10.65
C CYS A 97 19.01 6.70 -9.69
N TYR A 98 18.32 7.67 -9.09
CA TYR A 98 18.99 8.69 -8.27
C TYR A 98 18.72 8.52 -6.77
N ASN A 99 19.75 8.77 -5.96
CA ASN A 99 19.63 9.05 -4.53
C ASN A 99 19.98 10.53 -4.28
N PHE A 100 19.17 11.22 -3.47
CA PHE A 100 19.48 12.61 -3.10
C PHE A 100 20.59 12.64 -2.05
N LEU A 101 21.62 13.43 -2.31
CA LEU A 101 22.65 13.78 -1.33
C LEU A 101 22.21 14.98 -0.52
N ASP A 102 21.71 16.01 -1.21
CA ASP A 102 21.13 17.20 -0.63
C ASP A 102 19.93 17.63 -1.49
N TYR A 103 18.75 17.59 -0.90
CA TYR A 103 17.50 17.96 -1.56
C TYR A 103 17.42 19.45 -1.86
N ALA A 104 17.90 20.31 -0.94
CA ALA A 104 17.85 21.76 -1.10
C ALA A 104 18.86 22.25 -2.15
N ALA A 105 20.05 21.63 -2.22
CA ALA A 105 21.04 21.91 -3.24
C ALA A 105 20.76 21.20 -4.58
N GLY A 106 19.77 20.31 -4.64
CA GLY A 106 19.41 19.55 -5.84
C GLY A 106 20.49 18.57 -6.31
N THR A 107 21.36 18.11 -5.40
CA THR A 107 22.46 17.20 -5.75
C THR A 107 22.08 15.74 -5.55
N VAL A 108 22.48 14.91 -6.51
CA VAL A 108 22.19 13.48 -6.53
C VAL A 108 23.43 12.66 -6.83
N GLU A 109 23.37 11.41 -6.42
CA GLU A 109 24.23 10.33 -6.88
C GLU A 109 23.38 9.26 -7.57
N TRP A 110 24.02 8.37 -8.32
CA TRP A 110 23.33 7.41 -9.19
C TRP A 110 23.61 5.98 -8.77
N PHE A 111 22.60 5.14 -8.91
CA PHE A 111 22.65 3.70 -8.70
C PHE A 111 21.72 3.00 -9.69
N SER A 112 21.68 1.67 -9.63
CA SER A 112 20.96 0.82 -10.55
C SER A 112 20.00 -0.10 -9.80
N TYR A 113 18.79 -0.25 -10.34
CA TYR A 113 17.91 -1.37 -10.00
C TYR A 113 18.31 -2.62 -10.79
N ASN A 114 18.11 -3.79 -10.22
CA ASN A 114 18.33 -5.06 -10.90
C ASN A 114 17.20 -5.34 -11.93
N THR A 115 17.36 -6.42 -12.69
CA THR A 115 16.40 -6.86 -13.72
C THR A 115 15.97 -8.28 -13.45
N GLY A 116 14.71 -8.60 -13.72
CA GLY A 116 14.15 -9.88 -13.35
C GLY A 116 12.64 -9.82 -13.26
N LEU A 117 12.07 -10.85 -12.66
CA LEU A 117 10.68 -10.90 -12.25
C LEU A 117 10.45 -9.93 -11.10
N LEU A 118 9.73 -8.84 -11.34
CA LEU A 118 9.27 -7.95 -10.28
C LEU A 118 7.85 -8.38 -9.90
N LEU A 119 7.63 -8.62 -8.60
CA LEU A 119 6.32 -8.96 -8.06
C LEU A 119 5.74 -7.75 -7.35
N GLU A 120 4.55 -7.33 -7.76
CA GLU A 120 3.73 -6.37 -7.03
C GLU A 120 2.59 -7.11 -6.35
N TYR A 121 2.55 -7.07 -5.03
CA TYR A 121 1.42 -7.52 -4.23
C TYR A 121 0.36 -6.43 -4.18
N ARG A 122 -0.84 -6.77 -4.65
CA ARG A 122 -2.02 -5.91 -4.66
C ARG A 122 -2.97 -6.34 -3.56
N ASP A 123 -3.28 -5.42 -2.64
CA ASP A 123 -4.32 -5.61 -1.62
C ASP A 123 -5.38 -4.50 -1.69
N THR A 124 -6.57 -4.82 -2.20
CA THR A 124 -7.65 -3.83 -2.34
C THR A 124 -8.30 -3.47 -1.00
N GLN A 125 -7.86 -4.04 0.12
CA GLN A 125 -8.22 -3.58 1.45
C GLN A 125 -7.77 -2.12 1.64
N TYR A 126 -6.59 -1.78 1.11
CA TYR A 126 -5.98 -0.46 1.20
C TYR A 126 -6.23 0.33 -0.09
N SER A 127 -6.40 1.65 0.05
CA SER A 127 -6.55 2.59 -1.07
C SER A 127 -5.31 3.45 -1.28
N ASP A 128 -4.25 3.20 -0.51
CA ASP A 128 -3.05 4.01 -0.41
C ASP A 128 -1.84 3.13 -0.04
N ASN A 129 -0.66 3.75 0.04
CA ASN A 129 0.60 3.13 0.48
C ASN A 129 1.24 3.96 1.62
N GLU A 130 0.44 4.50 2.53
CA GLU A 130 0.93 5.26 3.68
C GLU A 130 1.54 4.35 4.77
N VAL A 131 2.66 3.70 4.43
CA VAL A 131 3.40 2.74 5.27
C VAL A 131 3.89 3.31 6.62
N LEU A 132 3.75 4.62 6.84
CA LEU A 132 3.92 5.23 8.15
C LEU A 132 2.81 4.81 9.13
N TYR A 133 1.57 4.72 8.65
CA TYR A 133 0.40 4.37 9.47
C TYR A 133 0.14 2.87 9.51
N HIS A 134 0.49 2.15 8.44
CA HIS A 134 0.31 0.70 8.33
C HIS A 134 1.59 0.02 7.78
N PRO A 135 2.66 -0.06 8.59
CA PRO A 135 3.94 -0.54 8.09
C PRO A 135 3.88 -2.00 7.60
N GLY A 136 4.42 -2.21 6.40
CA GLY A 136 4.38 -3.49 5.70
C GLY A 136 3.06 -3.77 4.97
N GLU A 137 2.09 -2.88 5.04
CA GLU A 137 0.79 -3.02 4.40
C GLU A 137 0.57 -1.87 3.42
N GLY A 138 -0.32 -2.06 2.45
CA GLY A 138 -0.56 -1.08 1.41
C GLY A 138 -1.31 -1.67 0.23
N GLY A 139 -1.77 -0.79 -0.65
CA GLY A 139 -2.45 -1.20 -1.86
C GLY A 139 -1.49 -1.81 -2.87
N TRP A 140 -0.40 -1.11 -3.20
CA TRP A 140 0.53 -1.41 -4.30
C TRP A 140 1.93 -1.63 -3.74
N SER A 141 2.27 -2.85 -3.34
CA SER A 141 3.55 -3.12 -2.65
C SER A 141 4.42 -4.05 -3.45
N TYR A 142 5.63 -3.60 -3.82
CA TYR A 142 6.62 -4.48 -4.42
C TYR A 142 7.19 -5.43 -3.38
N VAL A 143 7.35 -6.70 -3.77
CA VAL A 143 8.02 -7.71 -2.96
C VAL A 143 9.51 -7.68 -3.26
N ASP A 144 10.32 -7.56 -2.23
CA ASP A 144 11.77 -7.52 -2.35
C ASP A 144 12.37 -8.94 -2.35
N ALA A 145 13.06 -9.33 -3.41
CA ALA A 145 13.76 -10.61 -3.48
C ALA A 145 14.89 -10.75 -2.44
N HIS A 146 15.39 -9.63 -1.89
CA HIS A 146 16.43 -9.58 -0.86
C HIS A 146 15.93 -8.74 0.34
N PRO A 147 14.93 -9.22 1.08
CA PRO A 147 14.15 -8.37 1.99
C PRO A 147 14.88 -7.92 3.26
N VAL A 148 16.07 -8.45 3.54
CA VAL A 148 16.88 -8.05 4.70
C VAL A 148 17.33 -6.60 4.52
N PRO A 149 17.00 -5.67 5.43
CA PRO A 149 17.27 -4.26 5.21
C PRO A 149 18.77 -3.94 5.08
N ASP A 150 19.13 -3.30 3.98
CA ASP A 150 20.45 -2.74 3.79
C ASP A 150 20.70 -1.62 4.78
N SER A 151 21.84 -1.69 5.44
CA SER A 151 22.24 -0.71 6.43
C SER A 151 23.73 -0.43 6.37
N TYR A 152 24.11 0.67 7.00
CA TYR A 152 25.50 1.04 7.19
C TYR A 152 25.68 1.60 8.60
N THR A 153 26.92 1.52 9.06
CA THR A 153 27.27 1.95 10.41
C THR A 153 27.83 3.38 10.38
N VAL A 154 27.27 4.27 11.20
CA VAL A 154 27.79 5.62 11.41
C VAL A 154 28.46 5.75 12.77
N PRO A 155 29.62 6.43 12.89
CA PRO A 155 30.20 6.75 14.19
C PRO A 155 29.39 7.86 14.88
N LEU A 156 28.96 7.62 16.11
CA LEU A 156 28.40 8.65 17.01
C LEU A 156 29.48 9.28 17.89
N SER A 157 30.49 8.49 18.26
CA SER A 157 31.68 8.93 19.00
C SER A 157 32.83 7.94 18.80
N LYS A 158 34.01 8.18 19.41
CA LYS A 158 35.18 7.28 19.34
C LYS A 158 34.91 5.82 19.75
N ARG A 159 33.83 5.55 20.50
CA ARG A 159 33.49 4.20 21.01
C ARG A 159 32.04 3.79 20.73
N ARG A 160 31.27 4.60 20.02
CA ARG A 160 29.84 4.35 19.77
C ARG A 160 29.54 4.51 18.30
N THR A 161 28.76 3.59 17.77
CA THR A 161 28.22 3.63 16.43
C THR A 161 26.70 3.51 16.48
N ALA A 162 26.04 3.83 15.36
CA ALA A 162 24.64 3.53 15.12
C ALA A 162 24.48 2.86 13.76
N THR A 163 23.51 1.97 13.66
CA THR A 163 23.05 1.41 12.37
C THR A 163 22.08 2.38 11.75
N VAL A 164 22.30 2.72 10.48
CA VAL A 164 21.40 3.54 9.68
C VAL A 164 20.97 2.72 8.48
N TYR A 165 19.65 2.59 8.31
CA TYR A 165 19.07 1.90 7.17
C TYR A 165 18.94 2.84 5.98
N TRP A 166 19.21 2.32 4.79
CA TRP A 166 18.98 3.08 3.57
C TRP A 166 17.48 3.33 3.36
N ARG A 167 17.11 4.46 2.75
CA ARG A 167 15.72 4.78 2.37
C ARG A 167 15.12 3.69 1.47
N THR A 168 13.80 3.55 1.46
CA THR A 168 13.08 2.50 0.72
C THR A 168 13.47 2.42 -0.76
N ARG A 169 13.71 3.56 -1.41
CA ARG A 169 14.18 3.59 -2.80
C ARG A 169 15.48 2.80 -3.01
N VAL A 170 16.41 2.84 -2.06
CA VAL A 170 17.69 2.11 -2.18
C VAL A 170 17.51 0.66 -1.75
N GLN A 171 16.65 0.40 -0.76
CA GLN A 171 16.29 -0.96 -0.31
C GLN A 171 15.81 -1.78 -1.51
N VAL A 172 14.77 -1.34 -2.21
CA VAL A 172 14.13 -2.09 -3.31
C VAL A 172 14.95 -2.15 -4.61
N ARG A 173 16.26 -1.87 -4.56
CA ARG A 173 17.10 -1.88 -5.76
C ARG A 173 17.33 -3.28 -6.32
N ASP A 174 17.20 -4.28 -5.47
CA ASP A 174 17.44 -5.68 -5.71
C ASP A 174 16.16 -6.49 -5.56
N ALA A 175 15.00 -5.81 -5.64
CA ALA A 175 13.68 -6.41 -5.47
C ALA A 175 13.29 -7.41 -6.56
N ALA A 176 13.83 -7.32 -7.78
CA ALA A 176 13.44 -8.26 -8.83
C ALA A 176 14.08 -9.63 -8.62
N PHE A 177 13.28 -10.70 -8.69
CA PHE A 177 13.73 -12.08 -8.62
C PHE A 177 14.42 -12.48 -9.93
N GLY A 178 15.55 -13.18 -9.85
CA GLY A 178 16.35 -13.52 -11.02
C GLY A 178 17.47 -14.52 -10.77
N LEU A 179 18.07 -14.98 -11.87
CA LEU A 179 19.14 -16.00 -11.84
C LEU A 179 20.54 -15.40 -11.69
N SER A 180 20.72 -14.15 -12.11
CA SER A 180 22.04 -13.50 -12.14
C SER A 180 22.40 -12.91 -10.79
N ALA A 181 23.66 -13.01 -10.40
CA ALA A 181 24.21 -12.24 -9.29
C ALA A 181 24.16 -10.74 -9.57
N LEU A 182 24.01 -9.96 -8.52
CA LEU A 182 23.94 -8.52 -8.54
C LEU A 182 25.32 -7.94 -8.23
N PRO A 183 25.77 -6.91 -8.96
CA PRO A 183 27.07 -6.30 -8.72
C PRO A 183 27.05 -5.41 -7.46
N ASP A 184 28.23 -5.19 -6.90
CA ASP A 184 28.46 -4.14 -5.90
C ASP A 184 28.01 -2.77 -6.43
N GLN A 185 27.46 -1.96 -5.54
CA GLN A 185 27.13 -0.57 -5.81
C GLN A 185 27.68 0.33 -4.70
N TRP A 186 27.81 1.62 -4.98
CA TRP A 186 28.36 2.58 -4.02
C TRP A 186 27.46 3.79 -3.93
N LEU A 187 27.07 4.15 -2.71
CA LEU A 187 26.32 5.37 -2.40
C LEU A 187 27.00 6.08 -1.24
N ARG A 188 27.25 7.38 -1.37
CA ARG A 188 27.94 8.22 -0.38
C ARG A 188 29.33 7.70 -0.01
N GLY A 189 29.98 6.99 -0.93
CA GLY A 189 31.25 6.29 -0.66
C GLY A 189 31.11 5.07 0.26
N ILE A 190 29.89 4.58 0.48
CA ILE A 190 29.58 3.38 1.27
C ILE A 190 29.21 2.26 0.30
N LEU A 191 29.78 1.08 0.51
CA LEU A 191 29.51 -0.12 -0.27
C LEU A 191 28.11 -0.65 0.05
N LEU A 192 27.32 -0.86 -0.99
CA LEU A 192 26.17 -1.77 -1.04
C LEU A 192 26.67 -3.07 -1.66
N PRO A 193 26.84 -4.14 -0.87
CA PRO A 193 27.42 -5.37 -1.39
C PRO A 193 26.52 -6.01 -2.43
N GLY A 194 27.13 -6.60 -3.45
CA GLY A 194 26.47 -7.46 -4.40
C GLY A 194 25.88 -8.69 -3.71
N LEU A 195 24.82 -9.22 -4.30
CA LEU A 195 24.05 -10.35 -3.77
C LEU A 195 23.96 -11.47 -4.81
N PRO A 196 23.83 -12.75 -4.40
CA PRO A 196 23.50 -13.82 -5.33
C PRO A 196 22.14 -13.57 -6.00
N GLY A 197 21.88 -14.21 -7.14
CA GLY A 197 20.54 -14.18 -7.72
C GLY A 197 19.53 -14.88 -6.79
N ALA A 198 18.36 -14.27 -6.60
CA ALA A 198 17.24 -14.82 -5.86
C ALA A 198 16.12 -15.23 -6.84
N PRO A 199 16.06 -16.50 -7.29
CA PRO A 199 15.13 -16.89 -8.36
C PRO A 199 13.76 -17.34 -7.87
N ALA A 200 13.55 -17.46 -6.56
CA ALA A 200 12.36 -18.04 -5.98
C ALA A 200 11.67 -17.05 -5.03
N PHE A 201 10.35 -17.03 -5.13
CA PHE A 201 9.44 -16.35 -4.23
C PHE A 201 8.47 -17.39 -3.65
N ASP A 202 8.14 -17.24 -2.38
CA ASP A 202 7.13 -18.02 -1.66
C ASP A 202 6.46 -17.11 -0.64
N ASP A 203 5.16 -16.91 -0.73
CA ASP A 203 4.44 -15.93 0.08
C ASP A 203 4.40 -16.26 1.59
N GLY A 204 4.86 -17.45 1.99
CA GLY A 204 5.09 -17.84 3.38
C GLY A 204 6.44 -17.39 3.95
N TRP A 205 7.34 -16.86 3.12
CA TRP A 205 8.63 -16.33 3.57
C TRP A 205 8.52 -14.90 4.14
N GLN A 206 9.56 -14.48 4.85
CA GLN A 206 9.63 -13.16 5.44
C GLN A 206 10.08 -12.11 4.42
N TYR A 207 9.19 -11.17 4.09
CA TYR A 207 9.48 -10.01 3.21
C TYR A 207 9.36 -8.65 3.90
N TRP A 208 9.19 -8.65 5.23
CA TRP A 208 9.08 -7.44 6.03
C TRP A 208 9.89 -7.55 7.31
N TYR A 209 10.55 -6.45 7.67
CA TYR A 209 11.44 -6.35 8.82
C TYR A 209 11.10 -5.11 9.64
N PRO A 210 10.91 -5.24 10.97
CA PRO A 210 10.57 -4.10 11.83
C PRO A 210 11.67 -3.04 11.90
N GLU A 211 12.92 -3.38 11.58
CA GLU A 211 14.06 -2.46 11.59
C GLU A 211 13.97 -1.38 10.50
N LYS A 212 13.34 -1.71 9.37
CA LYS A 212 13.03 -0.78 8.27
C LYS A 212 11.59 -0.99 7.78
N PRO A 213 10.60 -0.59 8.61
CA PRO A 213 9.22 -1.08 8.51
C PRO A 213 8.44 -0.52 7.31
N ASP A 214 8.98 0.49 6.65
CA ASP A 214 8.46 1.17 5.45
C ASP A 214 9.12 0.69 4.14
N ALA A 215 9.95 -0.36 4.17
CA ALA A 215 10.59 -0.91 2.96
C ALA A 215 10.06 -2.28 2.52
N GLY A 216 9.65 -3.13 3.47
CA GLY A 216 9.14 -4.48 3.16
C GLY A 216 7.63 -4.57 3.04
N VAL A 217 7.12 -5.78 2.78
CA VAL A 217 5.68 -6.09 2.68
C VAL A 217 5.33 -7.34 3.48
N LYS A 218 4.23 -7.30 4.23
CA LYS A 218 3.65 -8.44 4.93
C LYS A 218 2.74 -9.17 3.96
N LEU A 219 3.00 -10.45 3.76
CA LEU A 219 2.25 -11.30 2.85
C LEU A 219 1.32 -12.25 3.61
N PRO A 220 0.21 -12.67 3.01
CA PRO A 220 -0.81 -13.45 3.69
C PRO A 220 -0.46 -14.95 3.85
N ALA A 221 0.65 -15.42 3.26
CA ALA A 221 1.07 -16.83 3.26
C ALA A 221 -0.04 -17.78 2.77
N CYS A 222 -0.54 -17.54 1.57
CA CYS A 222 -1.62 -18.31 0.94
C CYS A 222 -1.10 -19.48 0.08
N GLY A 223 0.19 -19.78 0.11
CA GLY A 223 0.80 -20.87 -0.65
C GLY A 223 1.14 -20.49 -2.09
N VAL A 224 1.19 -19.18 -2.41
CA VAL A 224 1.58 -18.71 -3.73
C VAL A 224 3.11 -18.71 -3.85
N SER A 225 3.63 -19.33 -4.90
CA SER A 225 5.07 -19.31 -5.19
C SER A 225 5.36 -19.04 -6.66
N PHE A 226 6.50 -18.38 -6.91
CA PHE A 226 7.03 -18.11 -8.25
C PHE A 226 8.48 -18.55 -8.30
N LYS A 227 8.90 -19.17 -9.41
CA LYS A 227 10.30 -19.54 -9.62
C LYS A 227 10.75 -19.20 -11.03
N VAL A 228 11.73 -18.30 -11.15
CA VAL A 228 12.41 -18.01 -12.40
C VAL A 228 13.21 -19.24 -12.82
N THR A 229 12.87 -19.81 -13.97
CA THR A 229 13.54 -21.00 -14.53
C THR A 229 14.45 -20.66 -15.70
N ARG A 230 14.18 -19.53 -16.38
CA ARG A 230 15.02 -19.02 -17.45
C ARG A 230 14.90 -17.50 -17.53
N GLN A 231 16.02 -16.83 -17.76
CA GLN A 231 16.09 -15.38 -17.90
C GLN A 231 17.07 -15.00 -19.02
N THR A 232 16.63 -14.13 -19.92
CA THR A 232 17.43 -13.53 -21.01
C THR A 232 17.01 -12.08 -21.16
N SER A 233 17.80 -11.21 -21.79
CA SER A 233 17.48 -9.78 -21.91
C SER A 233 16.11 -9.44 -22.54
N LYS A 234 15.43 -10.39 -23.20
CA LYS A 234 14.15 -10.19 -23.87
C LYS A 234 13.04 -11.16 -23.44
N ALA A 235 13.35 -12.16 -22.63
CA ALA A 235 12.40 -13.20 -22.27
C ALA A 235 12.69 -13.78 -20.89
N LEU A 236 11.61 -14.06 -20.17
CA LEU A 236 11.60 -14.66 -18.85
C LEU A 236 10.66 -15.87 -18.88
N ALA A 237 11.07 -16.98 -18.28
CA ALA A 237 10.20 -18.12 -17.99
C ALA A 237 10.09 -18.30 -16.48
N VAL A 238 8.86 -18.43 -16.00
CA VAL A 238 8.52 -18.50 -14.58
C VAL A 238 7.58 -19.68 -14.36
N SER A 239 7.90 -20.53 -13.39
CA SER A 239 6.96 -21.50 -12.84
C SER A 239 6.14 -20.80 -11.77
N VAL A 240 4.82 -20.99 -11.78
CA VAL A 240 3.91 -20.42 -10.79
C VAL A 240 3.15 -21.56 -10.14
N ASP A 241 3.15 -21.58 -8.81
CA ASP A 241 2.26 -22.43 -8.03
C ASP A 241 1.27 -21.52 -7.29
N ASN A 242 0.00 -21.84 -7.45
CA ASN A 242 -1.13 -21.19 -6.78
C ASN A 242 -2.22 -22.25 -6.57
N THR A 243 -1.80 -23.41 -6.07
CA THR A 243 -2.71 -24.50 -5.76
C THR A 243 -3.36 -24.21 -4.41
N PRO A 244 -4.70 -24.11 -4.34
CA PRO A 244 -5.42 -23.82 -3.09
C PRO A 244 -5.34 -24.95 -2.07
#